data_AF-A0A7U3QE63-F1
#
_entry.id   AF-A0A7U3QE63-F1
#
_cell.length_a   1.000
_cell.length_b   1.000
_cell.length_c   1.000
_cell.angle_alpha   90.00
_cell.angle_beta   90.00
_cell.angle_gamma   90.00
#
_symmetry.space_group_name_H-M   'P 1'
#
loop_
_entity.id
_entity.type
_entity.pdbx_description
1 polymer ?
#
loop_
_entity_poly.entity_id
_entity_poly.type
_entity_poly.pdbx_seq_one_letter_code
_entity_poly.pdbx_strand_id
1 'polypeptide(L)'
;MGAGAAYFLLMRNNVDVAYRSTMVCAGLVCGIACFHYFKMTHVYQGSGGQFPTALRYIDWLFTTPLMLIKFPLLLRLGDKGKKFFVQLVTLDIGMIVCAFIAATSPVASTEWWGFFLVACVLELLIVATLYTGLGSAINSAPAPIAKALNTMRLFILIGWAIYPIGFLMAYGGYGEVREIFYNVADVINKVGFGLAAYWGIEALSHSSKQAA
;
A
#
# COMPACT_ATOMS: atom_id res chain seq x y z
N MET A 1 0.88 -8.26 -11.26
CA MET A 1 1.81 -8.27 -10.10
C MET A 1 3.22 -8.71 -10.48
N GLY A 2 3.44 -9.94 -10.96
CA GLY A 2 4.79 -10.43 -11.30
C GLY A 2 5.61 -9.53 -12.24
N ALA A 3 5.00 -9.00 -13.30
CA ALA A 3 5.66 -8.05 -14.20
C ALA A 3 6.11 -6.76 -13.48
N GLY A 4 5.29 -6.23 -12.55
CA GLY A 4 5.67 -5.09 -11.72
C GLY A 4 6.85 -5.41 -10.79
N ALA A 5 6.87 -6.62 -10.22
CA ALA A 5 7.99 -7.07 -9.40
C ALA A 5 9.30 -7.12 -10.21
N ALA A 6 9.26 -7.74 -11.39
CA ALA A 6 10.40 -7.80 -12.30
C ALA A 6 10.86 -6.39 -12.70
N TYR A 7 9.93 -5.52 -13.10
CA TYR A 7 10.23 -4.15 -13.49
C TYR A 7 10.98 -3.39 -12.38
N PHE A 8 10.44 -3.33 -11.15
CA PHE A 8 11.08 -2.56 -10.08
C PHE A 8 12.45 -3.13 -9.66
N LEU A 9 12.61 -4.45 -9.67
CA LEU A 9 13.87 -5.09 -9.31
C LEU A 9 14.95 -4.88 -10.40
N LEU A 10 14.57 -4.98 -11.67
CA LEU A 10 15.48 -4.74 -12.80
C LEU A 10 15.87 -3.27 -12.91
N MET A 11 14.94 -2.34 -12.66
CA MET A 11 15.19 -0.91 -12.70
C MET A 11 15.95 -0.37 -11.47
N ARG A 12 16.18 -1.19 -10.45
CA ARG A 12 16.91 -0.79 -9.22
C ARG A 12 18.26 -0.16 -9.52
N ASN A 13 19.03 -0.70 -10.48
CA ASN A 13 20.37 -0.19 -10.77
C ASN A 13 20.39 1.08 -11.63
N ASN A 14 19.23 1.48 -12.17
CA ASN A 14 19.10 2.66 -13.01
C ASN A 14 18.84 3.94 -12.19
N VAL A 15 18.56 3.80 -10.89
CA VAL A 15 18.39 4.93 -9.96
C VAL A 15 19.60 5.10 -9.04
N ASP A 16 19.77 6.30 -8.50
CA ASP A 16 20.80 6.60 -7.50
C ASP A 16 20.74 5.64 -6.31
N VAL A 17 21.93 5.34 -5.75
CA VAL A 17 22.09 4.41 -4.62
C VAL A 17 21.13 4.74 -3.46
N ALA A 18 20.91 6.02 -3.21
CA ALA A 18 20.02 6.51 -2.16
C ALA A 18 18.55 6.06 -2.31
N TYR A 19 18.09 5.75 -3.53
CA TYR A 19 16.70 5.38 -3.82
C TYR A 19 16.50 3.90 -4.15
N ARG A 20 17.58 3.10 -4.21
CA ARG A 20 17.50 1.68 -4.55
C ARG A 20 16.61 0.89 -3.60
N SER A 21 16.61 1.22 -2.30
CA SER A 21 15.75 0.56 -1.31
C SER A 21 14.27 0.78 -1.61
N THR A 22 13.89 1.98 -2.10
CA THR A 22 12.50 2.25 -2.54
C THR A 22 12.09 1.32 -3.69
N MET A 23 12.99 1.10 -4.64
CA MET A 23 12.75 0.17 -5.78
C MET A 23 12.62 -1.28 -5.30
N VAL A 24 13.49 -1.71 -4.39
CA VAL A 24 13.41 -3.05 -3.79
C VAL A 24 12.08 -3.23 -3.05
N CYS A 25 11.66 -2.25 -2.23
CA CYS A 25 10.37 -2.30 -1.54
C CYS A 25 9.18 -2.36 -2.52
N ALA A 26 9.22 -1.62 -3.63
CA ALA A 26 8.18 -1.70 -4.66
C ALA A 26 8.15 -3.09 -5.34
N GLY A 27 9.33 -3.66 -5.62
CA GLY A 27 9.47 -5.01 -6.14
C GLY A 27 8.93 -6.07 -5.17
N LEU A 28 9.26 -5.97 -3.88
CA LEU A 28 8.76 -6.86 -2.83
C LEU A 28 7.24 -6.80 -2.70
N VAL A 29 6.64 -5.60 -2.68
CA VAL A 29 5.18 -5.44 -2.64
C VAL A 29 4.52 -6.19 -3.80
N CYS A 30 5.04 -6.01 -5.02
CA CYS A 30 4.49 -6.69 -6.19
C CYS A 30 4.78 -8.20 -6.19
N GLY A 31 5.94 -8.63 -5.68
CA GLY A 31 6.33 -10.03 -5.62
C GLY A 31 5.53 -10.84 -4.60
N ILE A 32 5.33 -10.28 -3.40
CA ILE A 32 4.48 -10.85 -2.35
C ILE A 32 3.05 -10.96 -2.85
N ALA A 33 2.52 -9.90 -3.46
CA ALA A 33 1.19 -9.94 -4.08
C ALA A 33 1.13 -11.01 -5.18
N CYS A 34 2.13 -11.09 -6.06
CA CYS A 34 2.17 -12.12 -7.10
C CYS A 34 2.03 -13.53 -6.50
N PHE A 35 2.83 -13.83 -5.48
CA PHE A 35 2.79 -15.11 -4.78
C PHE A 35 1.42 -15.39 -4.15
N HIS A 36 0.88 -14.44 -3.37
CA HIS A 36 -0.42 -14.62 -2.72
C HIS A 36 -1.56 -14.74 -3.73
N TYR A 37 -1.56 -13.98 -4.82
CA TYR A 37 -2.58 -14.11 -5.86
C TYR A 37 -2.58 -15.49 -6.52
N PHE A 38 -1.41 -16.07 -6.81
CA PHE A 38 -1.35 -17.46 -7.27
C PHE A 38 -1.95 -18.42 -6.24
N LYS A 39 -1.57 -18.32 -4.97
CA LYS A 39 -2.11 -19.15 -3.89
C LYS A 39 -3.63 -18.98 -3.74
N MET A 40 -4.12 -17.74 -3.80
CA MET A 40 -5.54 -17.44 -3.72
C MET A 40 -6.33 -18.06 -4.87
N THR A 41 -5.82 -18.00 -6.10
CA THR A 41 -6.43 -18.68 -7.25
C THR A 41 -6.56 -20.19 -7.03
N HIS A 42 -5.50 -20.84 -6.54
CA HIS A 42 -5.55 -22.28 -6.25
C HIS A 42 -6.56 -22.63 -5.15
N VAL A 43 -6.65 -21.84 -4.09
CA VAL A 43 -7.64 -22.06 -3.02
C VAL A 43 -9.06 -21.81 -3.51
N TYR A 44 -9.28 -20.77 -4.31
CA TYR A 44 -10.58 -20.48 -4.91
C TYR A 44 -11.07 -21.64 -5.79
N GLN A 45 -10.20 -22.16 -6.66
CA GLN A 45 -10.53 -23.29 -7.52
C GLN A 45 -10.76 -24.57 -6.71
N GLY A 46 -9.87 -24.88 -5.76
CA GLY A 46 -9.94 -26.10 -4.95
C GLY A 46 -11.09 -26.13 -3.95
N SER A 47 -11.61 -24.97 -3.55
CA SER A 47 -12.76 -24.85 -2.62
C SER A 47 -14.12 -24.78 -3.33
N GLY A 48 -14.15 -24.82 -4.66
CA GLY A 48 -15.40 -24.68 -5.43
C GLY A 48 -15.94 -23.25 -5.45
N GLY A 49 -15.08 -22.24 -5.39
CA GLY A 49 -15.45 -20.82 -5.51
C GLY A 49 -15.47 -20.04 -4.20
N GLN A 50 -14.88 -20.55 -3.11
CA GLN A 50 -14.77 -19.78 -1.87
C GLN A 50 -13.59 -18.82 -1.92
N PHE A 51 -13.85 -17.54 -1.68
CA PHE A 51 -12.78 -16.53 -1.67
C PHE A 51 -11.88 -16.67 -0.43
N PRO A 52 -10.56 -16.74 -0.61
CA PRO A 52 -9.60 -16.96 0.47
C PRO A 52 -9.28 -15.68 1.24
N THR A 53 -10.27 -15.15 1.98
CA THR A 53 -10.17 -13.88 2.73
C THR A 53 -8.90 -13.80 3.57
N ALA A 54 -8.57 -14.85 4.34
CA ALA A 54 -7.39 -14.85 5.20
C ALA A 54 -6.07 -14.61 4.43
N LEU A 55 -5.91 -15.19 3.24
CA LEU A 55 -4.69 -14.99 2.44
C LEU A 55 -4.54 -13.55 1.96
N ARG A 56 -5.65 -12.84 1.68
CA ARG A 56 -5.59 -11.42 1.32
C ARG A 56 -5.16 -10.56 2.48
N TYR A 57 -5.68 -10.80 3.69
CA TYR A 57 -5.27 -10.04 4.87
C TYR A 57 -3.81 -10.33 5.25
N ILE A 58 -3.32 -11.55 5.03
CA ILE A 58 -1.89 -11.88 5.15
C ILE A 58 -1.06 -11.12 4.10
N ASP A 59 -1.50 -11.05 2.85
CA ASP A 59 -0.84 -10.24 1.81
C ASP A 59 -0.72 -8.76 2.24
N TRP A 60 -1.83 -8.19 2.71
CA TRP A 60 -1.86 -6.80 3.16
C TRP A 60 -0.94 -6.59 4.36
N LEU A 61 -0.94 -7.49 5.34
CA LEU A 61 -0.06 -7.40 6.51
C LEU A 61 1.43 -7.22 6.17
N PHE A 62 1.88 -7.70 5.00
CA PHE A 62 3.24 -7.46 4.51
C PHE A 62 3.33 -6.32 3.50
N THR A 63 2.36 -6.20 2.59
CA THR A 63 2.44 -5.25 1.48
C THR A 63 2.14 -3.81 1.90
N THR A 64 1.19 -3.58 2.82
CA THR A 64 0.82 -2.23 3.25
C THR A 64 1.92 -1.56 4.09
N PRO A 65 2.62 -2.23 5.03
CA PRO A 65 3.78 -1.62 5.70
C PRO A 65 4.91 -1.27 4.73
N LEU A 66 5.16 -2.15 3.75
CA LEU A 66 6.17 -1.93 2.71
C LEU A 66 5.79 -0.80 1.75
N MET A 67 4.50 -0.48 1.59
CA MET A 67 4.06 0.71 0.87
C MET A 67 4.33 1.97 1.69
N LEU A 68 4.01 1.96 2.99
CA LEU A 68 4.16 3.10 3.88
C LEU A 68 5.64 3.46 4.16
N ILE A 69 6.55 2.49 4.26
CA ILE A 69 7.98 2.76 4.47
C ILE A 69 8.61 3.56 3.31
N LYS A 70 8.03 3.54 2.10
CA LYS A 70 8.58 4.28 0.96
C LYS A 70 8.59 5.80 1.18
N PHE A 71 7.67 6.34 1.98
CA PHE A 71 7.64 7.77 2.31
C PHE A 71 8.93 8.23 3.02
N PRO A 72 9.29 7.70 4.21
CA PRO A 72 10.53 8.09 4.87
C PRO A 72 11.80 7.70 4.09
N LEU A 73 11.76 6.65 3.26
CA LEU A 73 12.88 6.28 2.37
C LEU A 73 13.13 7.35 1.29
N LEU A 74 12.08 7.78 0.58
CA LEU A 74 12.18 8.84 -0.43
C LEU A 74 12.60 10.19 0.16
N LEU A 75 12.11 10.50 1.36
CA LEU A 75 12.48 11.71 2.10
C LEU A 75 13.88 11.65 2.73
N ARG A 76 14.51 10.47 2.75
CA ARG A 76 15.87 10.26 3.29
C ARG A 76 16.03 10.77 4.74
N LEU A 77 15.01 10.56 5.58
CA LEU A 77 14.91 11.15 6.92
C LEU A 77 15.86 10.57 7.99
N GLY A 78 16.69 9.59 7.65
CA GLY A 78 17.58 8.92 8.62
C GLY A 78 16.82 8.42 9.85
N ASP A 79 17.30 8.77 11.05
CA ASP A 79 16.70 8.33 12.32
C ASP A 79 15.29 8.89 12.58
N LYS A 80 14.98 10.11 12.09
CA LYS A 80 13.59 10.62 12.15
C LYS A 80 12.66 9.73 11.32
N GLY A 81 13.16 9.17 10.22
CA GLY A 81 12.45 8.20 9.39
C GLY A 81 12.08 6.93 10.15
N LYS A 82 12.92 6.48 11.10
CA LYS A 82 12.63 5.29 11.94
C LYS A 82 11.41 5.52 12.83
N LYS A 83 11.25 6.71 13.41
CA LYS A 83 10.07 7.03 14.24
C LYS A 83 8.78 6.98 13.43
N PHE A 84 8.78 7.63 12.26
CA PHE A 84 7.64 7.58 11.34
C PHE A 84 7.36 6.16 10.84
N PHE A 85 8.41 5.38 10.55
CA PHE A 85 8.27 3.98 10.18
C PHE A 85 7.56 3.18 11.28
N VAL A 86 8.05 3.23 12.52
CA VAL A 86 7.42 2.49 13.64
C VAL A 86 5.97 2.93 13.83
N GLN A 87 5.70 4.23 13.79
CA GLN A 87 4.34 4.77 13.94
C GLN A 87 3.41 4.25 12.82
N LEU A 88 3.79 4.42 11.55
CA LEU A 88 2.99 4.03 10.40
C LEU A 88 2.76 2.51 10.37
N VAL A 89 3.79 1.71 10.64
CA VAL A 89 3.69 0.24 10.67
C VAL A 89 2.78 -0.22 11.81
N THR A 90 2.86 0.41 12.99
CA THR A 90 2.00 0.03 14.12
C THR A 90 0.53 0.32 13.82
N LEU A 91 0.24 1.51 13.27
CA LEU A 91 -1.11 1.86 12.84
C LEU A 91 -1.62 0.90 11.75
N ASP A 92 -0.79 0.56 10.78
CA ASP A 92 -1.12 -0.31 9.65
C ASP A 92 -1.36 -1.76 10.07
N ILE A 93 -0.50 -2.34 10.91
CA ILE A 93 -0.71 -3.67 11.47
C ILE A 93 -2.01 -3.70 12.28
N GLY A 94 -2.25 -2.69 13.14
CA GLY A 94 -3.49 -2.57 13.88
C GLY A 94 -4.72 -2.50 12.97
N MET A 95 -4.64 -1.71 11.90
CA MET A 95 -5.70 -1.56 10.90
C MET A 95 -6.00 -2.90 10.22
N ILE A 96 -4.98 -3.60 9.73
CA ILE A 96 -5.14 -4.90 9.04
C ILE A 96 -5.68 -5.98 9.99
N VAL A 97 -5.20 -6.04 11.24
CA VAL A 97 -5.70 -7.00 12.24
C VAL A 97 -7.16 -6.73 12.58
N CYS A 98 -7.54 -5.48 12.83
CA CYS A 98 -8.94 -5.13 13.10
C CYS A 98 -9.82 -5.44 11.89
N ALA A 99 -9.39 -5.05 10.69
CA ALA A 99 -10.15 -5.31 9.46
C ALA A 99 -10.28 -6.81 9.18
N PHE A 100 -9.28 -7.63 9.53
CA PHE A 100 -9.36 -9.09 9.41
C PHE A 100 -10.40 -9.67 10.38
N ILE A 101 -10.35 -9.28 11.65
CA ILE A 101 -11.34 -9.71 12.66
C ILE A 101 -12.75 -9.36 12.19
N ALA A 102 -12.94 -8.12 11.72
CA ALA A 102 -14.21 -7.68 11.16
C ALA A 102 -14.66 -8.56 9.97
N ALA A 103 -13.76 -8.85 9.03
CA ALA A 103 -14.08 -9.62 7.82
C ALA A 103 -14.40 -11.10 8.08
N THR A 104 -13.93 -11.64 9.20
CA THR A 104 -14.23 -13.01 9.63
C THR A 104 -15.41 -13.09 10.62
N SER A 105 -15.91 -11.95 11.08
CA SER A 105 -17.06 -11.89 11.98
C SER A 105 -18.37 -12.10 11.22
N PRO A 106 -19.44 -12.60 11.88
CA PRO A 106 -20.77 -12.66 11.26
C PRO A 106 -21.17 -11.27 10.73
N VAL A 107 -21.62 -11.21 9.49
CA VAL A 107 -22.01 -9.95 8.84
C VAL A 107 -23.04 -9.23 9.71
N ALA A 108 -22.84 -7.93 9.91
CA ALA A 108 -23.68 -7.05 10.73
C ALA A 108 -23.69 -7.32 12.25
N SER A 109 -22.86 -8.22 12.76
CA SER A 109 -22.64 -8.37 14.20
C SER A 109 -22.01 -7.12 14.84
N THR A 110 -22.07 -7.04 16.17
CA THR A 110 -21.41 -5.99 16.94
C THR A 110 -19.90 -5.98 16.70
N GLU A 111 -19.28 -7.16 16.61
CA GLU A 111 -17.86 -7.32 16.31
C GLU A 111 -17.53 -6.86 14.90
N TRP A 112 -18.37 -7.18 13.91
CA TRP A 112 -18.19 -6.76 12.52
C TRP A 112 -18.16 -5.24 12.40
N TRP A 113 -19.12 -4.54 12.99
CA TRP A 113 -19.15 -3.07 12.99
C TRP A 113 -18.06 -2.45 13.85
N GLY A 114 -17.84 -2.98 15.05
CA GLY A 114 -16.86 -2.45 16.00
C GLY A 114 -15.45 -2.46 15.42
N PHE A 115 -14.98 -3.62 14.94
CA PHE A 115 -13.64 -3.74 14.37
C PHE A 115 -13.51 -3.05 13.01
N PHE A 116 -14.58 -2.98 12.21
CA PHE A 116 -14.58 -2.18 10.97
C PHE A 116 -14.35 -0.69 11.26
N LEU A 117 -15.07 -0.12 12.23
CA LEU A 117 -14.92 1.29 12.59
C LEU A 117 -13.51 1.58 13.15
N VAL A 118 -12.97 0.69 13.99
CA VAL A 118 -11.59 0.81 14.48
C VAL A 118 -10.59 0.79 13.33
N ALA A 119 -10.74 -0.13 12.36
CA ALA A 119 -9.88 -0.19 11.19
C ALA A 119 -9.94 1.11 10.37
N CYS A 120 -11.14 1.66 10.10
CA CYS A 120 -11.31 2.93 9.41
C CYS A 120 -10.64 4.10 10.15
N VAL A 121 -10.75 4.15 11.48
CA VAL A 121 -10.07 5.19 12.28
C VAL A 121 -8.55 5.06 12.16
N LEU A 122 -8.01 3.84 12.21
CA LEU A 122 -6.57 3.62 12.04
C LEU A 122 -6.09 4.01 10.63
N GLU A 123 -6.87 3.73 9.59
CA GLU A 123 -6.60 4.20 8.21
C GLU A 123 -6.55 5.74 8.15
N LEU A 124 -7.52 6.42 8.76
CA LEU A 124 -7.54 7.89 8.83
C LEU A 124 -6.35 8.45 9.63
N LEU A 125 -5.90 7.76 10.68
CA LEU A 125 -4.70 8.14 11.42
C LEU A 125 -3.42 7.96 10.60
N ILE A 126 -3.34 6.94 9.75
CA ILE A 126 -2.24 6.79 8.76
C ILE A 126 -2.26 7.98 7.80
N VAL A 127 -3.41 8.29 7.21
CA VAL A 127 -3.59 9.46 6.32
C VAL A 127 -3.16 10.74 7.05
N ALA A 128 -3.67 10.98 8.26
CA ALA A 128 -3.33 12.16 9.05
C ALA A 128 -1.80 12.25 9.28
N THR A 129 -1.16 11.16 9.68
CA THR A 129 0.29 11.08 9.88
C THR A 129 1.06 11.42 8.60
N LEU A 130 0.59 10.93 7.45
CA LEU A 130 1.22 11.21 6.16
C LEU A 130 1.06 12.68 5.76
N TYR A 131 -0.09 13.31 5.97
CA TYR A 131 -0.35 14.70 5.54
C TYR A 131 0.21 15.74 6.51
N THR A 132 0.09 15.53 7.82
CA THR A 132 0.52 16.49 8.83
C THR A 132 1.93 16.19 9.33
N GLY A 133 2.19 14.94 9.74
CA GLY A 133 3.47 14.52 10.30
C GLY A 133 4.64 14.62 9.31
N LEU A 134 4.41 14.23 8.05
CA LEU A 134 5.40 14.35 6.96
C LEU A 134 5.18 15.58 6.07
N GLY A 135 4.20 16.43 6.38
CA GLY A 135 3.82 17.66 5.65
C GLY A 135 5.03 18.52 5.28
N SER A 136 5.70 19.03 6.32
CA SER A 136 6.86 19.90 6.18
C SER A 136 8.02 19.25 5.44
N ALA A 137 8.33 17.98 5.75
CA ALA A 137 9.42 17.26 5.08
C ALA A 137 9.18 17.09 3.57
N ILE A 138 7.92 16.83 3.18
CA ILE A 138 7.52 16.73 1.77
C ILE A 138 7.63 18.08 1.06
N ASN A 139 7.21 19.16 1.71
CA ASN A 139 7.28 20.50 1.13
C ASN A 139 8.72 21.01 0.97
N SER A 140 9.65 20.51 1.80
CA SER A 140 11.08 20.84 1.71
C SER A 140 11.88 19.89 0.81
N ALA A 141 11.27 18.84 0.26
CA ALA A 141 11.94 17.90 -0.64
C ALA A 141 12.10 18.51 -2.05
N PRO A 142 13.05 17.99 -2.88
CA PRO A 142 13.15 18.38 -4.29
C PRO A 142 11.79 18.23 -5.00
N ALA A 143 11.44 19.19 -5.86
CA ALA A 143 10.11 19.26 -6.48
C ALA A 143 9.64 17.95 -7.13
N PRO A 144 10.47 17.18 -7.87
CA PRO A 144 10.06 15.88 -8.40
C PRO A 144 9.68 14.86 -7.32
N ILE A 145 10.43 14.82 -6.22
CA ILE A 145 10.19 13.92 -5.07
C ILE A 145 8.94 14.37 -4.30
N ALA A 146 8.78 15.68 -4.06
CA ALA A 146 7.59 16.23 -3.41
C ALA A 146 6.32 15.91 -4.19
N LYS A 147 6.36 16.03 -5.53
CA LYS A 147 5.25 15.66 -6.42
C LYS A 147 4.91 14.18 -6.31
N ALA A 148 5.91 13.30 -6.40
CA ALA A 148 5.72 11.86 -6.25
C ALA A 148 5.11 11.49 -4.88
N LEU A 149 5.61 12.08 -3.80
CA LEU A 149 5.09 11.85 -2.44
C LEU A 149 3.65 12.34 -2.28
N ASN A 150 3.27 13.47 -2.88
CA ASN A 150 1.89 13.92 -2.89
C ASN A 150 0.99 13.00 -3.73
N THR A 151 1.46 12.48 -4.86
CA THR A 151 0.73 11.44 -5.60
C THR A 151 0.56 10.18 -4.75
N MET A 152 1.62 9.71 -4.09
CA MET A 152 1.55 8.56 -3.18
C MET A 152 0.57 8.79 -2.02
N ARG A 153 0.49 10.01 -1.47
CA ARG A 153 -0.52 10.37 -0.47
C ARG A 153 -1.95 10.18 -0.99
N LEU A 154 -2.21 10.53 -2.25
CA LEU A 154 -3.52 10.31 -2.87
C LEU A 154 -3.85 8.84 -3.07
N PHE A 155 -2.86 7.98 -3.34
CA PHE A 155 -3.08 6.54 -3.33
C PHE A 155 -3.51 6.01 -1.96
N ILE A 156 -2.95 6.53 -0.87
CA ILE A 156 -3.36 6.13 0.49
C ILE A 156 -4.73 6.74 0.83
N LEU A 157 -4.99 8.00 0.51
CA LEU A 157 -6.27 8.64 0.84
C LEU A 157 -7.44 8.13 -0.02
N ILE A 158 -7.27 8.09 -1.34
CA ILE A 158 -8.34 7.80 -2.30
C ILE A 158 -8.24 6.35 -2.77
N GLY A 159 -7.03 5.89 -3.08
CA GLY A 159 -6.82 4.53 -3.59
C GLY A 159 -7.17 3.46 -2.55
N TRP A 160 -6.87 3.68 -1.27
CA TRP A 160 -7.20 2.72 -0.22
C TRP A 160 -8.65 2.76 0.23
N ALA A 161 -9.36 3.88 0.04
CA ALA A 161 -10.79 3.98 0.37
C ALA A 161 -11.66 2.93 -0.34
N ILE A 162 -11.19 2.33 -1.44
CA ILE A 162 -11.85 1.21 -2.12
C ILE A 162 -11.99 -0.01 -1.19
N TYR A 163 -11.03 -0.26 -0.29
CA TYR A 163 -11.05 -1.41 0.59
C TYR A 163 -12.17 -1.38 1.64
N PRO A 164 -12.36 -0.31 2.45
CA PRO A 164 -13.51 -0.22 3.35
C PRO A 164 -14.84 -0.16 2.60
N ILE A 165 -14.91 0.47 1.41
CA ILE A 165 -16.13 0.43 0.58
C ILE A 165 -16.44 -1.01 0.17
N GLY A 166 -15.44 -1.75 -0.31
CA GLY A 166 -15.60 -3.16 -0.67
C GLY A 166 -15.95 -4.04 0.52
N PHE A 167 -15.48 -3.72 1.73
CA PHE A 167 -15.87 -4.42 2.94
C PHE A 167 -17.38 -4.31 3.18
N LEU A 168 -17.94 -3.09 3.04
CA LEU A 168 -19.38 -2.84 3.17
C LEU A 168 -20.21 -3.52 2.07
N MET A 169 -19.62 -3.85 0.91
CA MET A 169 -20.32 -4.62 -0.13
C MET A 169 -20.76 -6.02 0.36
N ALA A 170 -20.07 -6.59 1.37
CA ALA A 170 -20.49 -7.85 1.98
C ALA A 170 -21.87 -7.74 2.65
N TYR A 171 -22.19 -6.59 3.25
CA TYR A 171 -23.50 -6.33 3.83
C TYR A 171 -24.61 -6.31 2.78
N GLY A 172 -24.30 -5.84 1.56
CA GLY A 172 -25.23 -5.83 0.43
C GLY A 172 -25.29 -7.12 -0.39
N GLY A 173 -24.53 -8.16 -0.04
CA GLY A 173 -24.47 -9.41 -0.81
C GLY A 173 -23.64 -9.34 -2.10
N TYR A 174 -22.85 -8.29 -2.31
CA TYR A 174 -22.05 -8.07 -3.53
C TYR A 174 -20.62 -8.61 -3.43
N GLY A 175 -20.45 -9.76 -2.76
CA GLY A 175 -19.15 -10.34 -2.46
C GLY A 175 -18.30 -10.63 -3.69
N GLU A 176 -18.87 -11.20 -4.75
CA GLU A 176 -18.13 -11.50 -5.99
C GLU A 176 -17.69 -10.24 -6.73
N VAL A 177 -18.56 -9.23 -6.80
CA VAL A 177 -18.27 -7.95 -7.46
C VAL A 177 -17.15 -7.22 -6.74
N ARG A 178 -17.12 -7.27 -5.39
CA ARG A 178 -16.03 -6.73 -4.57
C ARG A 178 -14.68 -7.29 -4.99
N GLU A 179 -14.60 -8.58 -5.30
CA GLU A 179 -13.33 -9.24 -5.65
C GLU A 179 -12.74 -8.71 -6.94
N ILE A 180 -13.60 -8.40 -7.93
CA ILE A 180 -13.18 -7.74 -9.17
C ILE A 180 -12.56 -6.36 -8.85
N PHE A 181 -13.26 -5.56 -8.04
CA PHE A 181 -12.76 -4.24 -7.64
C PHE A 181 -11.44 -4.33 -6.89
N TYR A 182 -11.31 -5.26 -5.93
CA TYR A 182 -10.07 -5.44 -5.18
C TYR A 182 -8.91 -5.88 -6.06
N ASN A 183 -9.12 -6.76 -7.03
CA ASN A 183 -8.06 -7.20 -7.94
C ASN A 183 -7.55 -6.04 -8.81
N VAL A 184 -8.45 -5.21 -9.33
CA VAL A 184 -8.11 -4.01 -10.11
C VAL A 184 -7.41 -2.97 -9.22
N ALA A 185 -8.00 -2.69 -8.05
CA ALA A 185 -7.47 -1.74 -7.08
C ALA A 185 -6.07 -2.15 -6.63
N ASP A 186 -5.81 -3.44 -6.41
CA ASP A 186 -4.48 -3.90 -6.02
C ASP A 186 -3.44 -3.63 -7.11
N VAL A 187 -3.75 -3.87 -8.39
CA VAL A 187 -2.81 -3.54 -9.48
C VAL A 187 -2.49 -2.05 -9.47
N ILE A 188 -3.50 -1.20 -9.36
CA ILE A 188 -3.35 0.26 -9.31
C ILE A 188 -2.56 0.68 -8.06
N ASN A 189 -2.96 0.24 -6.89
CA ASN A 189 -2.41 0.65 -5.60
C ASN A 189 -1.04 0.05 -5.31
N LYS A 190 -0.68 -1.10 -5.89
CA LYS A 190 0.64 -1.71 -5.66
C LYS A 190 1.63 -1.31 -6.76
N VAL A 191 1.26 -1.51 -8.03
CA VAL A 191 2.14 -1.19 -9.17
C VAL A 191 2.15 0.32 -9.41
N GLY A 192 0.99 0.95 -9.50
CA GLY A 192 0.89 2.40 -9.73
C GLY A 192 1.53 3.23 -8.63
N PHE A 193 1.39 2.82 -7.37
CA PHE A 193 2.10 3.46 -6.25
C PHE A 193 3.63 3.34 -6.36
N GLY A 194 4.13 2.17 -6.78
CA GLY A 194 5.56 2.00 -7.07
C GLY A 194 6.04 2.86 -8.23
N LEU A 195 5.23 2.99 -9.28
CA LEU A 195 5.53 3.83 -10.45
C LEU A 195 5.55 5.32 -10.08
N ALA A 196 4.64 5.78 -9.21
CA ALA A 196 4.65 7.16 -8.72
C ALA A 196 5.99 7.49 -8.03
N ALA A 197 6.49 6.59 -7.18
CA ALA A 197 7.79 6.73 -6.54
C ALA A 197 8.94 6.73 -7.57
N TYR A 198 8.93 5.75 -8.50
CA TYR A 198 9.95 5.60 -9.53
C TYR A 198 10.07 6.85 -10.43
N TRP A 199 8.95 7.37 -10.93
CA TRP A 199 8.95 8.55 -11.79
C TRP A 199 9.43 9.82 -11.08
N GLY A 200 9.19 9.93 -9.76
CA GLY A 200 9.78 11.01 -8.96
C GLY A 200 11.31 10.95 -8.92
N ILE A 201 11.85 9.73 -8.79
CA ILE A 201 13.30 9.49 -8.75
C ILE A 201 13.96 9.74 -10.11
N GLU A 202 13.34 9.24 -11.19
CA GLU A 202 13.82 9.48 -12.56
C GLU A 202 13.82 10.96 -12.92
N ALA A 203 12.73 11.66 -12.62
CA ALA A 203 12.62 13.09 -12.89
C ALA A 203 13.66 13.91 -12.12
N LEU A 204 13.95 13.54 -10.87
CA LEU A 204 15.05 14.14 -10.10
C LEU A 204 16.40 13.95 -10.82
N SER A 205 16.67 12.72 -11.27
CA SER A 205 17.93 12.36 -11.95
C SER A 205 18.13 13.14 -13.25
N HIS A 206 17.06 13.38 -14.01
CA HIS A 206 17.11 14.20 -15.22
C HIS A 206 17.35 15.68 -14.93
N SER A 207 16.67 16.25 -13.92
CA SER A 207 16.88 17.65 -13.54
C SER A 207 18.30 17.92 -13.05
N SER A 208 18.90 16.98 -12.30
CA SER A 208 20.29 17.11 -11.85
C SER A 208 21.30 17.08 -13.00
N LYS A 209 21.06 16.27 -14.04
CA LYS A 209 21.92 16.21 -15.24
C LYS A 209 21.83 17.45 -16.12
N GLN A 210 20.70 18.17 -16.12
CA GLN A 210 20.55 19.41 -16.88
C GLN A 210 21.17 20.62 -16.18
N ALA A 211 21.34 20.55 -14.86
CA ALA A 211 21.91 21.63 -14.04
C ALA A 211 23.43 21.54 -13.86
N ALA A 212 24.05 20.42 -14.28
CA ALA A 212 25.48 20.15 -14.23
C ALA A 212 26.12 20.37 -15.61
#